data_AF-A0A972LAV5-F1
#
_entry.id   AF-A0A972LAV5-F1
#
_cell.length_a   1.000
_cell.length_b   1.000
_cell.length_c   1.000
_cell.angle_alpha   90.00
_cell.angle_beta   90.00
_cell.angle_gamma   90.00
#
_symmetry.space_group_name_H-M   'P 1'
#
loop_
_entity.id
_entity.type
_entity.pdbx_description
1 polymer ?
#
loop_
_entity_poly.entity_id
_entity_poly.type
_entity_poly.pdbx_seq_one_letter_code
_entity_poly.pdbx_strand_id
1 'polypeptide(L)'
;MPSRRDLANAIRALSMDAVQKAKSGHPGAPMGMADIAEVLWNSHMKYNPTNAKWADRDRFVLSNGHGSMLIYSLLHLSGFDLSMDDIKSFRQLHSKTAGHPEYGYADGIETTTGPLGQGITNAVGMAIAERTLAAQFNKPGHAIVDHHTYVFMGDGCLMEGLSHESCAMAGTLGLGKLIAFWDDNDISIDGHIGDWMEKGVPGRFKSYNWHVIPDVDGHDPDAISAAISEAKSISDKPTLICTRTTIGFGSPNMSGSHACHGAPLGDEEINLTKAALGWDHGAFEVPSEIYAGWDHKKQGAADESVWNDKFAAYKAAFPAEAAEFERRMSGELPANFEVEMDKYIAKT
;
A
#
# COMPACT_ATOMS: atom_id res chain seq x y z
N MET A 1 -24.62 -2.89 10.61
CA MET A 1 -23.40 -2.40 9.92
C MET A 1 -22.30 -3.38 10.26
N PRO A 2 -21.52 -3.85 9.27
CA PRO A 2 -20.39 -4.73 9.54
C PRO A 2 -19.39 -4.07 10.48
N SER A 3 -18.78 -4.85 11.36
CA SER A 3 -17.65 -4.40 12.16
C SER A 3 -16.39 -4.27 11.28
N ARG A 4 -15.36 -3.57 11.76
CA ARG A 4 -14.05 -3.53 11.09
C ARG A 4 -13.47 -4.94 10.86
N ARG A 5 -13.70 -5.86 11.81
CA ARG A 5 -13.28 -7.26 11.69
C ARG A 5 -14.02 -7.96 10.54
N ASP A 6 -15.31 -7.72 10.36
CA ASP A 6 -16.08 -8.30 9.25
C ASP A 6 -15.57 -7.77 7.89
N LEU A 7 -15.24 -6.48 7.81
CA LEU A 7 -14.65 -5.86 6.63
C LEU A 7 -13.26 -6.45 6.31
N ALA A 8 -12.40 -6.62 7.32
CA ALA A 8 -11.09 -7.26 7.15
C ALA A 8 -11.22 -8.74 6.76
N ASN A 9 -12.21 -9.47 7.30
CA ASN A 9 -12.46 -10.86 6.95
C ASN A 9 -12.86 -11.05 5.49
N ALA A 10 -13.45 -10.05 4.84
CA ALA A 10 -13.69 -10.08 3.39
C ALA A 10 -12.39 -10.18 2.59
N ILE A 11 -11.33 -9.47 3.00
CA ILE A 11 -9.98 -9.60 2.40
C ILE A 11 -9.44 -11.01 2.61
N ARG A 12 -9.57 -11.55 3.83
CA ARG A 12 -9.10 -12.91 4.16
C ARG A 12 -9.78 -13.94 3.28
N ALA A 13 -11.11 -13.86 3.17
CA ALA A 13 -11.92 -14.78 2.38
C ALA A 13 -11.57 -14.74 0.89
N LEU A 14 -11.55 -13.55 0.29
CA LEU A 14 -11.17 -13.39 -1.12
C LEU A 14 -9.75 -13.91 -1.39
N SER A 15 -8.82 -13.62 -0.48
CA SER A 15 -7.41 -14.02 -0.65
C SER A 15 -7.24 -15.53 -0.63
N MET A 16 -7.77 -16.22 0.37
CA MET A 16 -7.63 -17.68 0.47
C MET A 16 -8.40 -18.40 -0.64
N ASP A 17 -9.60 -17.92 -1.00
CA ASP A 17 -10.42 -18.53 -2.07
C ASP A 17 -9.77 -18.35 -3.46
N ALA A 18 -9.20 -17.17 -3.76
CA ALA A 18 -8.52 -16.92 -5.03
C ALA A 18 -7.24 -17.75 -5.16
N VAL A 19 -6.43 -17.83 -4.09
CA VAL A 19 -5.24 -18.69 -4.04
C VAL A 19 -5.62 -20.17 -4.24
N GLN A 20 -6.69 -20.63 -3.58
CA GLN A 20 -7.20 -21.98 -3.72
C GLN A 20 -7.64 -22.29 -5.15
N LYS A 21 -8.41 -21.39 -5.77
CA LYS A 21 -8.87 -21.54 -7.15
C LYS A 21 -7.70 -21.58 -8.14
N ALA A 22 -6.67 -20.76 -7.92
CA ALA A 22 -5.46 -20.74 -8.74
C ALA A 22 -4.53 -21.93 -8.48
N LYS A 23 -4.72 -22.65 -7.36
CA LYS A 23 -3.78 -23.65 -6.81
C LYS A 23 -2.35 -23.11 -6.69
N SER A 24 -2.24 -21.81 -6.46
CA SER A 24 -0.97 -21.07 -6.47
C SER A 24 -1.16 -19.71 -5.78
N GLY A 25 -0.18 -19.29 -4.98
CA GLY A 25 -0.16 -17.97 -4.35
C GLY A 25 0.14 -18.02 -2.85
N HIS A 26 -0.01 -16.87 -2.20
CA HIS A 26 0.44 -16.63 -0.83
C HIS A 26 -0.72 -16.12 0.03
N PRO A 27 -1.41 -17.00 0.79
CA PRO A 27 -2.55 -16.59 1.61
C PRO A 27 -2.12 -15.95 2.94
N GLY A 28 -0.93 -16.31 3.46
CA GLY A 28 -0.48 -15.94 4.80
C GLY A 28 -0.44 -14.43 5.07
N ALA A 29 0.32 -13.68 4.27
CA ALA A 29 0.47 -12.23 4.46
C ALA A 29 -0.85 -11.46 4.27
N PRO A 30 -1.67 -11.69 3.21
CA PRO A 30 -2.99 -11.07 3.11
C PRO A 30 -3.89 -11.33 4.33
N MET A 31 -3.85 -12.53 4.91
CA MET A 31 -4.65 -12.86 6.09
C MET A 31 -4.16 -12.16 7.36
N GLY A 32 -2.84 -12.09 7.55
CA GLY A 32 -2.22 -11.39 8.68
C GLY A 32 -2.42 -9.87 8.64
N MET A 33 -2.27 -9.27 7.46
CA MET A 33 -2.32 -7.81 7.30
C MET A 33 -3.71 -7.21 7.06
N ALA A 34 -4.77 -8.03 7.01
CA ALA A 34 -6.10 -7.56 6.63
C ALA A 34 -6.66 -6.48 7.55
N ASP A 35 -6.41 -6.54 8.87
CA ASP A 35 -6.90 -5.52 9.81
C ASP A 35 -6.14 -4.20 9.65
N ILE A 36 -4.82 -4.26 9.41
CA ILE A 36 -3.98 -3.07 9.12
C ILE A 36 -4.46 -2.39 7.83
N ALA A 37 -4.73 -3.20 6.80
CA ALA A 37 -5.22 -2.73 5.52
C ALA A 37 -6.60 -2.07 5.63
N GLU A 38 -7.52 -2.68 6.39
CA GLU A 38 -8.85 -2.12 6.69
C GLU A 38 -8.75 -0.74 7.33
N VAL A 39 -7.95 -0.61 8.39
CA VAL A 39 -7.80 0.68 9.08
C VAL A 39 -7.19 1.74 8.17
N LEU A 40 -6.10 1.41 7.47
CA LEU A 40 -5.42 2.35 6.58
C LEU A 40 -6.35 2.84 5.46
N TRP A 41 -6.96 1.91 4.71
CA TRP A 41 -7.72 2.23 3.50
C TRP A 41 -9.08 2.85 3.82
N ASN A 42 -9.80 2.39 4.85
CA ASN A 42 -11.11 2.97 5.15
C ASN A 42 -11.04 4.29 5.92
N SER A 43 -9.95 4.59 6.62
CA SER A 43 -9.93 5.70 7.60
C SER A 43 -8.85 6.74 7.41
N HIS A 44 -7.74 6.43 6.74
CA HIS A 44 -6.55 7.29 6.75
C HIS A 44 -6.03 7.68 5.38
N MET A 45 -6.18 6.80 4.39
CA MET A 45 -5.67 7.00 3.05
C MET A 45 -6.64 7.83 2.20
N LYS A 46 -6.11 8.83 1.50
CA LYS A 46 -6.82 9.71 0.58
C LYS A 46 -6.67 9.20 -0.85
N TYR A 47 -7.72 8.65 -1.45
CA TYR A 47 -7.67 8.15 -2.83
C TYR A 47 -9.03 8.28 -3.51
N ASN A 48 -9.06 8.20 -4.85
CA ASN A 48 -10.32 8.12 -5.59
C ASN A 48 -10.31 6.88 -6.52
N PRO A 49 -11.11 5.84 -6.23
CA PRO A 49 -11.18 4.65 -7.09
C PRO A 49 -11.74 4.95 -8.50
N THR A 50 -12.44 6.07 -8.69
CA THR A 50 -12.93 6.50 -10.03
C THR A 50 -11.93 7.35 -10.80
N ASN A 51 -10.82 7.75 -10.16
CA ASN A 51 -9.69 8.42 -10.80
C ASN A 51 -8.37 8.01 -10.12
N ALA A 52 -7.87 6.83 -10.47
CA ALA A 52 -6.60 6.32 -9.98
C ALA A 52 -5.39 7.19 -10.37
N LYS A 53 -5.56 8.17 -11.28
CA LYS A 53 -4.51 9.07 -11.75
C LYS A 53 -4.56 10.46 -11.11
N TRP A 54 -5.46 10.70 -10.15
CA TRP A 54 -5.51 11.95 -9.39
C TRP A 54 -4.11 12.30 -8.85
N ALA A 55 -3.60 13.48 -9.21
CA ALA A 55 -2.22 13.89 -8.96
C ALA A 55 -1.84 13.83 -7.46
N ASP A 56 -2.76 14.27 -6.61
CA ASP A 56 -2.53 14.47 -5.18
C ASP A 56 -3.17 13.39 -4.29
N ARG A 57 -3.51 12.22 -4.84
CA ARG A 57 -3.88 11.04 -4.02
C ARG A 57 -2.70 10.63 -3.11
N ASP A 58 -2.96 9.93 -2.02
CA ASP A 58 -1.91 9.21 -1.29
C ASP A 58 -1.38 8.06 -2.15
N ARG A 59 -0.10 7.71 -2.00
CA ARG A 59 0.51 6.55 -2.68
C ARG A 59 0.56 5.37 -1.73
N PHE A 60 0.23 4.18 -2.22
CA PHE A 60 0.34 2.94 -1.48
C PHE A 60 1.24 1.95 -2.22
N VAL A 61 2.21 1.37 -1.51
CA VAL A 61 3.12 0.36 -2.05
C VAL A 61 3.06 -0.92 -1.22
N LEU A 62 2.81 -2.06 -1.87
CA LEU A 62 2.90 -3.38 -1.26
C LEU A 62 4.30 -3.98 -1.50
N SER A 63 5.28 -3.63 -0.66
CA SER A 63 6.67 -4.08 -0.85
C SER A 63 6.84 -5.59 -0.65
N ASN A 64 6.06 -6.19 0.25
CA ASN A 64 5.87 -7.65 0.36
C ASN A 64 4.90 -8.16 -0.72
N GLY A 65 5.20 -7.87 -1.98
CA GLY A 65 4.31 -8.06 -3.13
C GLY A 65 3.86 -9.50 -3.41
N HIS A 66 4.43 -10.51 -2.75
CA HIS A 66 3.95 -11.88 -2.82
C HIS A 66 2.52 -12.02 -2.27
N GLY A 67 2.15 -11.18 -1.30
CA GLY A 67 0.78 -11.04 -0.77
C GLY A 67 -0.17 -10.28 -1.69
N SER A 68 -0.07 -10.49 -3.01
CA SER A 68 -0.76 -9.72 -4.05
C SER A 68 -2.29 -9.74 -3.93
N MET A 69 -2.88 -10.82 -3.42
CA MET A 69 -4.32 -10.87 -3.16
C MET A 69 -4.81 -9.83 -2.15
N LEU A 70 -3.94 -9.30 -1.27
CA LEU A 70 -4.27 -8.18 -0.39
C LEU A 70 -4.65 -6.94 -1.20
N ILE A 71 -3.77 -6.48 -2.09
CA ILE A 71 -4.03 -5.29 -2.90
C ILE A 71 -5.17 -5.52 -3.90
N TYR A 72 -5.29 -6.72 -4.48
CA TYR A 72 -6.44 -7.01 -5.35
C TYR A 72 -7.77 -6.98 -4.62
N SER A 73 -7.82 -7.52 -3.39
CA SER A 73 -9.03 -7.43 -2.55
C SER A 73 -9.36 -5.98 -2.22
N LEU A 74 -8.37 -5.17 -1.85
CA LEU A 74 -8.55 -3.75 -1.55
C LEU A 74 -9.08 -2.96 -2.76
N LEU A 75 -8.48 -3.13 -3.94
CA LEU A 75 -8.89 -2.46 -5.17
C LEU A 75 -10.33 -2.84 -5.55
N HIS A 76 -10.64 -4.15 -5.50
CA HIS A 76 -11.98 -4.66 -5.80
C HIS A 76 -13.04 -4.12 -4.83
N LEU A 77 -12.81 -4.25 -3.52
CA LEU A 77 -13.77 -3.89 -2.49
C LEU A 77 -14.00 -2.37 -2.41
N SER A 78 -12.95 -1.58 -2.62
CA SER A 78 -13.05 -0.11 -2.55
C SER A 78 -13.64 0.55 -3.80
N GLY A 79 -13.83 -0.21 -4.88
CA GLY A 79 -14.57 0.21 -6.06
C GLY A 79 -13.72 0.66 -7.25
N PHE A 80 -12.44 0.28 -7.32
CA PHE A 80 -11.64 0.42 -8.56
C PHE A 80 -12.20 -0.50 -9.66
N ASP A 81 -11.79 -0.29 -10.91
CA ASP A 81 -12.14 -1.15 -12.05
C ASP A 81 -11.40 -2.50 -12.02
N LEU A 82 -11.66 -3.28 -10.98
CA LEU A 82 -11.21 -4.65 -10.79
C LEU A 82 -12.40 -5.50 -10.37
N SER A 83 -12.89 -6.32 -11.30
CA SER A 83 -14.12 -7.08 -11.12
C SER A 83 -13.90 -8.35 -10.28
N MET A 84 -14.98 -8.95 -9.79
CA MET A 84 -14.90 -10.27 -9.14
C MET A 84 -14.40 -11.35 -10.11
N ASP A 85 -14.62 -11.21 -11.41
CA ASP A 85 -14.11 -12.16 -12.41
C ASP A 85 -12.61 -12.00 -12.63
N ASP A 86 -12.07 -10.79 -12.48
CA ASP A 86 -10.61 -10.58 -12.40
C ASP A 86 -10.04 -11.26 -11.14
N ILE A 87 -10.70 -11.15 -9.98
CA ILE A 87 -10.30 -11.86 -8.75
C ILE A 87 -10.30 -13.38 -8.95
N LYS A 88 -11.36 -13.93 -9.54
CA LYS A 88 -11.43 -15.37 -9.89
C LYS A 88 -10.35 -15.77 -10.89
N SER A 89 -9.82 -14.84 -11.68
CA SER A 89 -8.78 -15.07 -12.67
C SER A 89 -7.36 -14.84 -12.14
N PHE A 90 -7.19 -14.81 -10.81
CA PHE A 90 -5.89 -14.72 -10.16
C PHE A 90 -4.88 -15.73 -10.73
N ARG A 91 -3.70 -15.23 -11.09
CA ARG A 91 -2.57 -15.97 -11.69
C ARG A 91 -2.87 -16.67 -13.01
N GLN A 92 -3.94 -16.28 -13.71
CA GLN A 92 -4.24 -16.79 -15.05
C GLN A 92 -3.62 -15.90 -16.13
N LEU A 93 -3.32 -16.50 -17.28
CA LEU A 93 -2.73 -15.80 -18.43
C LEU A 93 -3.60 -14.61 -18.85
N HIS A 94 -2.98 -13.45 -19.04
CA HIS A 94 -3.61 -12.17 -19.41
C HIS A 94 -4.61 -11.60 -18.39
N SER A 95 -4.67 -12.13 -17.16
CA SER A 95 -5.49 -11.54 -16.10
C SER A 95 -4.89 -10.21 -15.62
N LYS A 96 -5.76 -9.29 -15.16
CA LYS A 96 -5.36 -8.10 -14.39
C LYS A 96 -4.73 -8.45 -13.02
N THR A 97 -4.99 -9.66 -12.50
CA THR A 97 -4.54 -10.15 -11.18
C THR A 97 -3.37 -11.14 -11.31
N ALA A 98 -2.21 -10.61 -11.68
CA ALA A 98 -0.96 -11.36 -11.79
C ALA A 98 -0.49 -11.96 -10.44
N GLY A 99 0.56 -12.79 -10.48
CA GLY A 99 1.08 -13.44 -9.25
C GLY A 99 1.69 -12.47 -8.25
N HIS A 100 2.24 -11.37 -8.74
CA HIS A 100 2.70 -10.19 -8.01
C HIS A 100 2.08 -8.95 -8.66
N PRO A 101 1.89 -7.82 -7.96
CA PRO A 101 1.29 -6.62 -8.53
C PRO A 101 2.17 -6.05 -9.65
N GLU A 102 1.55 -5.72 -10.79
CA GLU A 102 2.23 -5.14 -11.96
C GLU A 102 1.63 -3.77 -12.28
N TYR A 103 2.46 -2.73 -12.27
CA TYR A 103 2.06 -1.39 -12.68
C TYR A 103 1.54 -1.41 -14.12
N GLY A 104 0.35 -0.83 -14.34
CA GLY A 104 -0.31 -0.75 -15.65
C GLY A 104 -1.26 -1.91 -15.99
N TYR A 105 -1.32 -2.98 -15.17
CA TYR A 105 -2.27 -4.10 -15.39
C TYR A 105 -3.62 -3.87 -14.71
N ALA A 106 -3.63 -3.18 -13.57
CA ALA A 106 -4.84 -2.73 -12.91
C ALA A 106 -4.62 -1.33 -12.32
N ASP A 107 -5.63 -0.48 -12.45
CA ASP A 107 -5.62 0.85 -11.84
C ASP A 107 -5.54 0.73 -10.31
N GLY A 108 -4.74 1.61 -9.69
CA GLY A 108 -4.44 1.60 -8.25
C GLY A 108 -3.20 0.78 -7.86
N ILE A 109 -2.58 0.04 -8.78
CA ILE A 109 -1.23 -0.52 -8.58
C ILE A 109 -0.19 0.55 -8.92
N GLU A 110 0.48 1.09 -7.90
CA GLU A 110 1.42 2.22 -8.06
C GLU A 110 2.81 1.81 -8.59
N THR A 111 3.24 0.58 -8.35
CA THR A 111 4.55 0.07 -8.79
C THR A 111 4.52 -1.46 -8.88
N THR A 112 5.36 -2.02 -9.74
CA THR A 112 5.57 -3.47 -9.82
C THR A 112 6.46 -3.94 -8.68
N THR A 113 5.99 -4.92 -7.90
CA THR A 113 6.72 -5.47 -6.74
C THR A 113 6.84 -6.99 -6.84
N GLY A 114 7.48 -7.62 -5.85
CA GLY A 114 7.80 -9.04 -5.86
C GLY A 114 9.26 -9.27 -5.43
N PRO A 115 10.23 -8.67 -6.13
CA PRO A 115 11.60 -8.57 -5.63
C PRO A 115 11.63 -7.80 -4.31
N LEU A 116 11.94 -8.50 -3.22
CA LEU A 116 11.89 -7.95 -1.85
C LEU A 116 12.83 -6.72 -1.72
N GLY A 117 12.44 -5.76 -0.89
CA GLY A 117 13.22 -4.53 -0.64
C GLY A 117 13.10 -3.43 -1.72
N GLN A 118 12.67 -3.75 -2.95
CA GLN A 118 12.49 -2.73 -4.00
C GLN A 118 11.25 -1.86 -3.77
N GLY A 119 10.17 -2.41 -3.22
CA GLY A 119 8.94 -1.64 -2.97
C GLY A 119 9.15 -0.49 -1.97
N ILE A 120 9.80 -0.73 -0.83
CA ILE A 120 10.20 0.33 0.11
C ILE A 120 11.12 1.35 -0.56
N THR A 121 12.05 0.91 -1.39
CA THR A 121 12.91 1.81 -2.18
C THR A 121 12.09 2.69 -3.13
N ASN A 122 11.06 2.14 -3.80
CA ASN A 122 10.16 2.93 -4.63
C ASN A 122 9.33 3.93 -3.80
N ALA A 123 8.81 3.51 -2.64
CA ALA A 123 8.06 4.38 -1.74
C ALA A 123 8.91 5.56 -1.25
N VAL A 124 10.20 5.34 -0.95
CA VAL A 124 11.14 6.44 -0.66
C VAL A 124 11.24 7.41 -1.84
N GLY A 125 11.33 6.91 -3.07
CA GLY A 125 11.33 7.75 -4.27
C GLY A 125 10.03 8.56 -4.45
N MET A 126 8.87 7.94 -4.19
CA MET A 126 7.56 8.62 -4.24
C MET A 126 7.47 9.73 -3.20
N ALA A 127 7.94 9.50 -1.96
CA ALA A 127 7.96 10.52 -0.91
C ALA A 127 8.95 11.67 -1.22
N ILE A 128 10.09 11.38 -1.86
CA ILE A 128 11.01 12.41 -2.38
C ILE A 128 10.32 13.25 -3.45
N ALA A 129 9.60 12.61 -4.38
CA ALA A 129 8.88 13.30 -5.45
C ALA A 129 7.80 14.24 -4.89
N GLU A 130 6.99 13.77 -3.94
CA GLU A 130 5.97 14.59 -3.26
C GLU A 130 6.61 15.82 -2.61
N ARG A 131 7.64 15.63 -1.78
CA ARG A 131 8.27 16.73 -1.07
C ARG A 131 8.93 17.73 -2.01
N THR A 132 9.57 17.24 -3.07
CA THR A 132 10.24 18.08 -4.07
C THR A 132 9.23 18.89 -4.88
N LEU A 133 8.13 18.26 -5.30
CA LEU A 133 7.05 18.94 -6.01
C LEU A 133 6.34 19.95 -5.12
N ALA A 134 6.05 19.59 -3.87
CA ALA A 134 5.48 20.51 -2.89
C ALA A 134 6.37 21.76 -2.70
N ALA A 135 7.68 21.58 -2.56
CA ALA A 135 8.61 22.71 -2.43
C ALA A 135 8.68 23.60 -3.69
N GLN A 136 8.46 23.03 -4.87
CA GLN A 136 8.51 23.77 -6.15
C GLN A 136 7.21 24.50 -6.46
N PHE A 137 6.06 23.89 -6.13
CA PHE A 137 4.75 24.35 -6.59
C PHE A 137 3.84 24.91 -5.49
N ASN A 138 3.98 24.50 -4.23
CA ASN A 138 3.15 25.11 -3.19
C ASN A 138 3.55 26.58 -3.00
N LYS A 139 2.56 27.43 -2.80
CA LYS A 139 2.70 28.88 -2.54
C LYS A 139 1.98 29.23 -1.24
N PRO A 140 2.30 30.38 -0.60
CA PRO A 140 1.54 30.83 0.57
C PRO A 140 0.03 30.87 0.27
N GLY A 141 -0.76 30.15 1.06
CA GLY A 141 -2.21 30.01 0.86
C GLY A 141 -2.66 28.99 -0.19
N HIS A 142 -1.73 28.34 -0.91
CA HIS A 142 -2.03 27.36 -1.94
C HIS A 142 -1.11 26.13 -1.86
N ALA A 143 -1.56 25.08 -1.17
CA ALA A 143 -0.93 23.77 -1.16
C ALA A 143 -1.66 22.84 -2.12
N ILE A 144 -1.07 22.59 -3.29
CA ILE A 144 -1.63 21.72 -4.34
C ILE A 144 -0.96 20.34 -4.39
N VAL A 145 0.19 20.19 -3.72
CA VAL A 145 0.86 18.90 -3.48
C VAL A 145 0.95 18.70 -1.98
N ASP A 146 0.15 17.79 -1.47
CA ASP A 146 0.05 17.44 -0.06
C ASP A 146 -0.54 16.03 0.13
N HIS A 147 0.31 15.01 0.00
CA HIS A 147 -0.11 13.62 0.14
C HIS A 147 0.95 12.75 0.83
N HIS A 148 0.50 11.64 1.40
CA HIS A 148 1.33 10.64 2.07
C HIS A 148 1.78 9.54 1.12
N THR A 149 2.86 8.87 1.51
CA THR A 149 3.27 7.58 0.93
C THR A 149 3.24 6.52 2.01
N TYR A 150 2.37 5.52 1.84
CA TYR A 150 2.25 4.37 2.72
C TYR A 150 2.89 3.14 2.08
N VAL A 151 3.57 2.33 2.89
CA VAL A 151 4.20 1.11 2.40
C VAL A 151 4.07 -0.04 3.39
N PHE A 152 3.57 -1.16 2.91
CA PHE A 152 3.58 -2.42 3.65
C PHE A 152 4.82 -3.22 3.28
N MET A 153 5.49 -3.79 4.29
CA MET A 153 6.67 -4.62 4.11
C MET A 153 6.71 -5.72 5.17
N GLY A 154 7.41 -6.81 4.89
CA GLY A 154 7.65 -7.88 5.86
C GLY A 154 9.15 -8.10 6.09
N ASP A 155 9.49 -9.14 6.84
CA ASP A 155 10.88 -9.45 7.24
C ASP A 155 11.82 -9.59 6.05
N GLY A 156 11.36 -10.22 4.97
CA GLY A 156 12.13 -10.37 3.74
C GLY A 156 12.57 -9.04 3.13
N CYS A 157 11.74 -7.99 3.21
CA CYS A 157 12.14 -6.65 2.76
C CYS A 157 13.21 -6.05 3.67
N LEU A 158 13.13 -6.29 4.98
CA LEU A 158 14.03 -5.71 5.97
C LEU A 158 15.39 -6.42 6.02
N MET A 159 15.46 -7.70 5.63
CA MET A 159 16.72 -8.44 5.47
C MET A 159 17.50 -7.99 4.23
N GLU A 160 16.81 -7.53 3.18
CA GLU A 160 17.45 -7.05 1.96
C GLU A 160 18.23 -5.75 2.19
N GLY A 161 19.47 -5.69 1.69
CA GLY A 161 20.36 -4.54 1.85
C GLY A 161 19.82 -3.24 1.23
N LEU A 162 18.95 -3.34 0.22
CA LEU A 162 18.27 -2.17 -0.36
C LEU A 162 17.43 -1.41 0.68
N SER A 163 16.87 -2.10 1.68
CA SER A 163 16.13 -1.44 2.75
C SER A 163 17.04 -0.57 3.62
N HIS A 164 18.29 -0.99 3.86
CA HIS A 164 19.28 -0.18 4.56
C HIS A 164 19.56 1.12 3.80
N GLU A 165 19.89 1.01 2.51
CA GLU A 165 20.25 2.17 1.67
C GLU A 165 19.11 3.19 1.61
N SER A 166 17.92 2.72 1.22
CA SER A 166 16.76 3.59 1.00
C SER A 166 16.24 4.19 2.30
N CYS A 167 16.18 3.42 3.40
CA CYS A 167 15.66 3.93 4.67
C CYS A 167 16.66 4.88 5.35
N ALA A 168 17.97 4.63 5.26
CA ALA A 168 18.98 5.57 5.74
C ALA A 168 18.90 6.92 5.01
N MET A 169 18.70 6.90 3.68
CA MET A 169 18.49 8.11 2.89
C MET A 169 17.19 8.82 3.29
N ALA A 170 16.08 8.10 3.46
CA ALA A 170 14.79 8.69 3.82
C ALA A 170 14.84 9.45 5.15
N GLY A 171 15.53 8.90 6.15
CA GLY A 171 15.68 9.55 7.44
C GLY A 171 16.71 10.70 7.44
N THR A 172 17.74 10.64 6.59
CA THR A 172 18.65 11.78 6.32
C THR A 172 17.89 12.95 5.71
N LEU A 173 16.97 12.67 4.78
CA LEU A 173 16.16 13.69 4.15
C LEU A 173 15.06 14.20 5.09
N GLY A 174 14.60 13.41 6.07
CA GLY A 174 13.50 13.76 6.97
C GLY A 174 12.14 13.69 6.27
N LEU A 175 11.88 12.60 5.55
CA LEU A 175 10.64 12.39 4.77
C LEU A 175 9.42 12.10 5.67
N GLY A 176 8.90 13.12 6.36
CA GLY A 176 7.80 13.00 7.33
C GLY A 176 6.50 12.37 6.82
N LYS A 177 6.24 12.43 5.51
CA LYS A 177 5.04 11.85 4.89
C LYS A 177 5.21 10.40 4.41
N LEU A 178 6.35 9.78 4.69
CA LEU A 178 6.59 8.35 4.45
C LEU A 178 6.26 7.56 5.73
N ILE A 179 5.25 6.69 5.62
CA ILE A 179 4.79 5.83 6.73
C ILE A 179 4.88 4.38 6.29
N ALA A 180 5.78 3.63 6.94
CA ALA A 180 6.00 2.21 6.70
C ALA A 180 5.32 1.36 7.78
N PHE A 181 4.70 0.26 7.37
CA PHE A 181 4.19 -0.78 8.26
C PHE A 181 5.03 -2.03 8.05
N TRP A 182 5.65 -2.50 9.13
CA TRP A 182 6.31 -3.79 9.14
C TRP A 182 5.34 -4.85 9.68
N ASP A 183 4.98 -5.79 8.81
CA ASP A 183 4.31 -7.05 9.15
C ASP A 183 5.29 -7.91 9.94
N ASP A 184 5.32 -7.70 11.26
CA ASP A 184 6.21 -8.33 12.22
C ASP A 184 5.55 -9.62 12.72
N ASN A 185 5.70 -10.69 11.94
CA ASN A 185 4.96 -11.95 12.10
C ASN A 185 5.83 -13.17 12.50
N ASP A 186 7.13 -12.95 12.73
CA ASP A 186 8.14 -13.94 13.14
C ASP A 186 8.41 -15.09 12.14
N ILE A 187 7.91 -15.03 10.89
CA ILE A 187 7.97 -16.13 9.92
C ILE A 187 8.56 -15.69 8.56
N SER A 188 9.52 -16.47 8.06
CA SER A 188 9.92 -16.48 6.65
C SER A 188 9.64 -17.85 6.01
N ILE A 189 10.04 -18.03 4.75
CA ILE A 189 9.86 -19.30 4.01
C ILE A 189 10.46 -20.49 4.77
N ASP A 190 11.64 -20.30 5.38
CA ASP A 190 12.40 -21.36 6.04
C ASP A 190 11.94 -21.62 7.48
N GLY A 191 10.97 -20.86 8.00
CA GLY A 191 10.43 -21.03 9.35
C GLY A 191 10.55 -19.78 10.22
N HIS A 192 10.73 -19.99 11.52
CA HIS A 192 10.86 -18.92 12.49
C HIS A 192 12.16 -18.13 12.30
N ILE A 193 12.04 -16.81 12.17
CA ILE A 193 13.16 -15.95 11.76
C ILE A 193 14.23 -15.71 12.83
N GLY A 194 14.00 -16.14 14.08
CA GLY A 194 14.83 -15.78 15.23
C GLY A 194 16.31 -16.18 15.13
N ASP A 195 16.64 -17.16 14.28
CA ASP A 195 18.01 -17.63 14.06
C ASP A 195 18.77 -16.83 12.99
N TRP A 196 18.09 -16.11 12.09
CA TRP A 196 18.71 -15.42 10.95
C TRP A 196 18.29 -13.95 10.76
N MET A 197 17.25 -13.48 11.44
CA MET A 197 16.84 -12.08 11.46
C MET A 197 17.44 -11.33 12.65
N GLU A 198 17.81 -10.08 12.44
CA GLU A 198 18.29 -9.23 13.52
C GLU A 198 17.16 -8.92 14.53
N LYS A 199 17.47 -8.97 15.82
CA LYS A 199 16.49 -8.69 16.90
C LYS A 199 16.24 -7.20 17.13
N GLY A 200 17.00 -6.33 16.44
CA GLY A 200 17.13 -4.91 16.75
C GLY A 200 16.47 -3.96 15.76
N VAL A 201 15.51 -4.42 14.93
CA VAL A 201 14.89 -3.62 13.86
C VAL A 201 14.42 -2.22 14.35
N PRO A 202 13.68 -2.07 15.47
CA PRO A 202 13.31 -0.75 15.97
C PRO A 202 14.53 0.16 16.25
N GLY A 203 15.61 -0.41 16.80
CA GLY A 203 16.86 0.30 17.04
C GLY A 203 17.57 0.70 15.76
N ARG A 204 17.57 -0.18 14.74
CA ARG A 204 18.11 0.10 13.40
C ARG A 204 17.44 1.31 12.78
N PHE A 205 16.10 1.35 12.76
CA PHE A 205 15.36 2.48 12.19
C PHE A 205 15.54 3.78 12.99
N LYS A 206 15.59 3.71 14.33
CA LYS A 206 15.97 4.86 15.16
C LYS A 206 17.34 5.42 14.78
N SER A 207 18.33 4.55 14.49
CA SER A 207 19.66 4.98 14.05
C SER A 207 19.66 5.69 12.70
N TYR A 208 18.66 5.44 11.85
CA TYR A 208 18.44 6.15 10.60
C TYR A 208 17.66 7.45 10.77
N ASN A 209 17.36 7.91 11.99
CA ASN A 209 16.50 9.07 12.26
C ASN A 209 15.04 8.89 11.81
N TRP A 210 14.50 7.67 11.96
CA TRP A 210 13.06 7.42 11.83
C TRP A 210 12.34 7.61 13.16
N HIS A 211 11.08 8.03 13.10
CA HIS A 211 10.14 7.79 14.20
C HIS A 211 9.74 6.33 14.20
N VAL A 212 9.68 5.70 15.37
CA VAL A 212 9.40 4.26 15.47
C VAL A 212 8.35 4.04 16.53
N ILE A 213 7.24 3.40 16.14
CA ILE A 213 6.14 3.02 17.00
C ILE A 213 6.21 1.49 17.17
N PRO A 214 6.84 0.98 18.24
CA PRO A 214 7.04 -0.45 18.45
C PRO A 214 5.77 -1.13 18.98
N ASP A 215 5.69 -2.45 18.81
CA ASP A 215 4.75 -3.35 19.48
C ASP A 215 3.27 -2.96 19.33
N VAL A 216 2.87 -2.48 18.15
CA VAL A 216 1.47 -2.23 17.81
C VAL A 216 0.79 -3.57 17.53
N ASP A 217 -0.31 -3.88 18.20
CA ASP A 217 -1.13 -5.06 17.87
C ASP A 217 -1.76 -4.87 16.49
N GLY A 218 -1.27 -5.63 15.50
CA GLY A 218 -1.72 -5.57 14.11
C GLY A 218 -3.10 -6.19 13.88
N HIS A 219 -3.76 -6.69 14.93
CA HIS A 219 -5.13 -7.19 14.92
C HIS A 219 -6.08 -6.32 15.76
N ASP A 220 -5.60 -5.25 16.39
CA ASP A 220 -6.42 -4.26 17.09
C ASP A 220 -6.60 -3.00 16.22
N PRO A 221 -7.80 -2.75 15.66
CA PRO A 221 -8.03 -1.61 14.79
C PRO A 221 -7.83 -0.26 15.50
N ASP A 222 -8.07 -0.17 16.80
CA ASP A 222 -7.90 1.07 17.56
C ASP A 222 -6.42 1.37 17.77
N ALA A 223 -5.61 0.34 18.09
CA ALA A 223 -4.16 0.47 18.20
C ALA A 223 -3.51 0.90 16.87
N ILE A 224 -3.93 0.29 15.77
CA ILE A 224 -3.44 0.63 14.42
C ILE A 224 -3.81 2.07 14.08
N SER A 225 -5.06 2.47 14.32
CA SER A 225 -5.53 3.83 14.01
C SER A 225 -4.81 4.89 14.83
N ALA A 226 -4.55 4.61 16.12
CA ALA A 226 -3.76 5.47 16.99
C ALA A 226 -2.32 5.61 16.47
N ALA A 227 -1.68 4.52 16.06
CA ALA A 227 -0.33 4.53 15.51
C ALA A 227 -0.23 5.34 14.20
N ILE A 228 -1.21 5.23 13.31
CA ILE A 228 -1.25 6.03 12.06
C ILE A 228 -1.44 7.52 12.39
N SER A 229 -2.30 7.83 13.35
CA SER A 229 -2.54 9.21 13.78
C SER A 229 -1.29 9.84 14.40
N GLU A 230 -0.56 9.08 15.22
CA GLU A 230 0.75 9.47 15.76
C GLU A 230 1.76 9.68 14.62
N ALA A 231 1.88 8.73 13.69
CA ALA A 231 2.78 8.83 12.55
C ALA A 231 2.55 10.10 11.71
N LYS A 232 1.29 10.42 11.41
CA LYS A 232 0.91 11.63 10.66
C LYS A 232 1.18 12.94 11.43
N SER A 233 1.36 12.88 12.74
CA SER A 233 1.75 14.04 13.56
C SER A 233 3.24 14.37 13.49
N ILE A 234 4.06 13.43 12.99
CA ILE A 234 5.51 13.59 12.86
C ILE A 234 5.85 14.07 11.45
N SER A 235 6.18 15.34 11.30
CA SER A 235 6.40 15.96 9.99
C SER A 235 7.86 15.98 9.52
N ASP A 236 8.82 15.74 10.41
CA ASP A 236 10.26 15.91 10.16
C ASP A 236 11.03 14.59 10.05
N LYS A 237 10.36 13.44 10.25
CA LYS A 237 10.96 12.10 10.19
C LYS A 237 10.00 11.10 9.54
N PRO A 238 10.48 10.20 8.67
CA PRO A 238 9.68 9.06 8.25
C PRO A 238 9.33 8.18 9.46
N THR A 239 8.20 7.48 9.40
CA THR A 239 7.72 6.63 10.50
C THR A 239 7.73 5.15 10.13
N LEU A 240 8.25 4.31 11.02
CA LEU A 240 8.05 2.85 11.01
C LEU A 240 7.06 2.48 12.10
N ILE A 241 5.97 1.83 11.71
CA ILE A 241 4.99 1.21 12.60
C ILE A 241 5.29 -0.30 12.63
N CYS A 242 5.71 -0.82 13.78
CA CYS A 242 5.98 -2.25 13.98
C CYS A 242 4.66 -2.94 14.36
N THR A 243 3.95 -3.49 13.38
CA THR A 243 2.67 -4.16 13.61
C THR A 243 2.89 -5.66 13.83
N ARG A 244 2.68 -6.12 15.06
CA ARG A 244 2.71 -7.54 15.42
C ARG A 244 1.50 -8.24 14.84
N THR A 245 1.71 -9.22 13.97
CA THR A 245 0.62 -9.99 13.37
C THR A 245 0.87 -11.49 13.50
N THR A 246 -0.16 -12.28 13.22
CA THR A 246 -0.02 -13.72 12.99
C THR A 246 -0.19 -13.99 11.51
N ILE A 247 0.85 -14.52 10.84
CA ILE A 247 0.73 -14.96 9.45
C ILE A 247 -0.39 -16.00 9.32
N GLY A 248 -1.24 -15.89 8.30
CA GLY A 248 -2.36 -16.81 8.11
C GLY A 248 -3.48 -16.69 9.15
N PHE A 249 -3.57 -15.54 9.86
CA PHE A 249 -4.57 -15.28 10.90
C PHE A 249 -5.96 -15.83 10.55
N GLY A 250 -6.51 -16.64 11.45
CA GLY A 250 -7.82 -17.25 11.34
C GLY A 250 -7.77 -18.73 10.96
N SER A 251 -6.69 -19.22 10.35
CA SER A 251 -6.50 -20.64 10.04
C SER A 251 -6.16 -21.42 11.31
N PRO A 252 -7.00 -22.37 11.76
CA PRO A 252 -6.74 -23.08 13.01
C PRO A 252 -5.46 -23.90 13.02
N ASN A 253 -5.06 -24.47 11.88
CA ASN A 253 -3.92 -25.40 11.80
C ASN A 253 -2.66 -24.80 11.16
N MET A 254 -2.77 -23.68 10.43
CA MET A 254 -1.63 -23.07 9.72
C MET A 254 -1.28 -21.65 10.16
N SER A 255 -2.07 -21.01 11.01
CA SER A 255 -1.72 -19.69 11.59
C SER A 255 -0.37 -19.75 12.31
N GLY A 256 0.48 -18.75 12.10
CA GLY A 256 1.79 -18.67 12.75
C GLY A 256 2.83 -19.66 12.23
N SER A 257 2.55 -20.34 11.10
CA SER A 257 3.45 -21.32 10.49
C SER A 257 3.87 -20.89 9.09
N HIS A 258 5.11 -21.20 8.72
CA HIS A 258 5.61 -21.04 7.35
C HIS A 258 4.79 -21.82 6.30
N ALA A 259 4.00 -22.82 6.73
CA ALA A 259 3.12 -23.61 5.87
C ALA A 259 2.07 -22.76 5.13
N CYS A 260 1.60 -21.64 5.70
CA CYS A 260 0.65 -20.74 5.03
C CYS A 260 1.32 -19.63 4.20
N HIS A 261 2.66 -19.62 4.08
CA HIS A 261 3.37 -18.55 3.37
C HIS A 261 3.06 -18.55 1.87
N GLY A 262 3.30 -19.67 1.17
CA GLY A 262 3.32 -19.71 -0.30
C GLY A 262 2.60 -20.88 -0.95
N ALA A 263 1.66 -21.49 -0.25
CA ALA A 263 0.82 -22.57 -0.76
C ALA A 263 -0.65 -22.31 -0.42
N PRO A 264 -1.60 -22.83 -1.24
CA PRO A 264 -3.01 -22.87 -0.85
C PRO A 264 -3.21 -23.60 0.47
N LEU A 265 -4.16 -23.13 1.28
CA LEU A 265 -4.49 -23.75 2.57
C LEU A 265 -5.11 -25.16 2.40
N GLY A 266 -5.83 -25.37 1.30
CA GLY A 266 -6.64 -26.57 1.08
C GLY A 266 -8.09 -26.37 1.50
N ASP A 267 -9.02 -27.08 0.84
CA ASP A 267 -10.46 -26.84 1.00
C ASP A 267 -10.96 -27.11 2.44
N GLU A 268 -10.41 -28.13 3.11
CA GLU A 268 -10.73 -28.44 4.51
C GLU A 268 -10.31 -27.30 5.43
N GLU A 269 -9.08 -26.80 5.30
CA GLU A 269 -8.55 -25.72 6.12
C GLU A 269 -9.28 -24.40 5.85
N ILE A 270 -9.69 -24.13 4.61
CA ILE A 270 -10.50 -22.94 4.27
C ILE A 270 -11.85 -22.98 4.98
N ASN A 271 -12.53 -24.14 4.99
CA ASN A 271 -13.81 -24.26 5.69
C ASN A 271 -13.65 -24.04 7.20
N LEU A 272 -12.60 -24.61 7.81
CA LEU A 272 -12.26 -24.39 9.21
C LEU A 272 -11.93 -22.91 9.50
N THR A 273 -11.18 -22.27 8.60
CA THR A 273 -10.84 -20.85 8.68
C THR A 273 -12.08 -19.96 8.61
N LYS A 274 -12.99 -20.20 7.67
CA LYS A 274 -14.26 -19.47 7.55
C LYS A 274 -15.10 -19.62 8.82
N ALA A 275 -15.23 -20.83 9.35
CA ALA A 275 -15.95 -21.08 10.59
C ALA A 275 -15.31 -20.35 11.79
N ALA A 276 -13.97 -20.37 11.91
CA ALA A 276 -13.26 -19.67 12.98
C ALA A 276 -13.39 -18.14 12.89
N LEU A 277 -13.47 -17.59 11.68
CA LEU A 277 -13.67 -16.16 11.42
C LEU A 277 -15.14 -15.71 11.47
N GLY A 278 -16.10 -16.63 11.56
CA GLY A 278 -17.53 -16.33 11.44
C GLY A 278 -17.94 -15.85 10.03
N TRP A 279 -17.24 -16.31 8.99
CA TRP A 279 -17.52 -15.94 7.60
C TRP A 279 -18.42 -17.01 6.93
N ASP A 280 -19.74 -16.79 6.97
CA ASP A 280 -20.74 -17.77 6.51
C ASP A 280 -21.04 -17.68 4.99
N HIS A 281 -20.19 -17.03 4.20
CA HIS A 281 -20.40 -16.84 2.76
C HIS A 281 -19.54 -17.76 1.90
N GLY A 282 -20.08 -18.12 0.72
CA GLY A 282 -19.42 -18.97 -0.25
C GLY A 282 -18.14 -18.36 -0.83
N ALA A 283 -17.43 -19.15 -1.64
CA ALA A 283 -16.25 -18.64 -2.34
C ALA A 283 -16.63 -17.50 -3.31
N PHE A 284 -15.90 -16.39 -3.25
CA PHE A 284 -16.14 -15.20 -4.08
C PHE A 284 -17.51 -14.53 -3.86
N GLU A 285 -18.18 -14.84 -2.75
CA GLU A 285 -19.42 -14.19 -2.33
C GLU A 285 -19.11 -13.11 -1.29
N VAL A 286 -19.41 -11.86 -1.63
CA VAL A 286 -19.23 -10.71 -0.74
C VAL A 286 -20.60 -10.04 -0.56
N PRO A 287 -21.13 -9.93 0.67
CA PRO A 287 -22.42 -9.30 0.92
C PRO A 287 -22.45 -7.82 0.57
N SER A 288 -23.65 -7.31 0.25
CA SER A 288 -23.85 -5.92 -0.13
C SER A 288 -23.43 -4.90 0.94
N GLU A 289 -23.61 -5.25 2.20
CA GLU A 289 -23.24 -4.46 3.37
C GLU A 289 -21.72 -4.38 3.57
N ILE A 290 -20.98 -5.40 3.15
CA ILE A 290 -19.51 -5.41 3.15
C ILE A 290 -19.01 -4.48 2.04
N TYR A 291 -19.57 -4.58 0.82
CA TYR A 291 -19.27 -3.61 -0.24
C TYR A 291 -19.60 -2.18 0.19
N ALA A 292 -20.75 -1.96 0.82
CA ALA A 292 -21.13 -0.62 1.30
C ALA A 292 -20.17 -0.08 2.38
N GLY A 293 -19.53 -0.96 3.16
CA GLY A 293 -18.53 -0.57 4.15
C GLY A 293 -17.14 -0.29 3.58
N TRP A 294 -16.84 -0.77 2.37
CA TRP A 294 -15.57 -0.56 1.68
C TRP A 294 -15.62 0.48 0.55
N ASP A 295 -16.79 0.70 -0.06
CA ASP A 295 -16.95 1.58 -1.23
C ASP A 295 -16.43 2.99 -0.94
N HIS A 296 -15.36 3.38 -1.63
CA HIS A 296 -14.70 4.66 -1.41
C HIS A 296 -15.01 5.67 -2.53
N LYS A 297 -15.91 5.35 -3.47
CA LYS A 297 -16.18 6.24 -4.63
C LYS A 297 -16.72 7.59 -4.20
N LYS A 298 -17.66 7.60 -3.25
CA LYS A 298 -18.28 8.85 -2.78
C LYS A 298 -17.26 9.74 -2.03
N GLN A 299 -16.49 9.16 -1.12
CA GLN A 299 -15.49 9.89 -0.35
C GLN A 299 -14.35 10.36 -1.25
N GLY A 300 -13.81 9.49 -2.10
CA GLY A 300 -12.75 9.84 -3.03
C GLY A 300 -13.14 10.92 -4.03
N ALA A 301 -14.36 10.89 -4.57
CA ALA A 301 -14.87 11.96 -5.43
C ALA A 301 -15.02 13.29 -4.67
N ALA A 302 -15.40 13.26 -3.39
CA ALA A 302 -15.48 14.46 -2.56
C ALA A 302 -14.09 15.05 -2.27
N ASP A 303 -13.12 14.22 -1.89
CA ASP A 303 -11.74 14.64 -1.60
C ASP A 303 -11.05 15.20 -2.85
N GLU A 304 -11.23 14.56 -4.01
CA GLU A 304 -10.71 15.06 -5.27
C GLU A 304 -11.41 16.35 -5.70
N SER A 305 -12.72 16.49 -5.49
CA SER A 305 -13.44 17.75 -5.76
C SER A 305 -12.88 18.90 -4.95
N VAL A 306 -12.59 18.69 -3.66
CA VAL A 306 -11.93 19.69 -2.81
C VAL A 306 -10.55 20.06 -3.35
N TRP A 307 -9.78 19.10 -3.85
CA TRP A 307 -8.49 19.37 -4.48
C TRP A 307 -8.63 20.14 -5.80
N ASN A 308 -9.63 19.81 -6.63
CA ASN A 308 -9.90 20.52 -7.89
C ASN A 308 -10.24 22.00 -7.64
N ASP A 309 -10.99 22.31 -6.59
CA ASP A 309 -11.27 23.69 -6.19
C ASP A 309 -9.99 24.43 -5.75
N LYS A 310 -9.11 23.77 -4.97
CA LYS A 310 -7.79 24.32 -4.59
C LYS A 310 -6.92 24.57 -5.82
N PHE A 311 -6.91 23.63 -6.76
CA PHE A 311 -6.10 23.73 -7.98
C PHE A 311 -6.64 24.81 -8.92
N ALA A 312 -7.96 24.98 -9.03
CA ALA A 312 -8.57 26.08 -9.79
C ALA A 312 -8.19 27.45 -9.20
N ALA A 313 -8.23 27.60 -7.86
CA ALA A 313 -7.77 28.81 -7.19
C ALA A 313 -6.26 29.05 -7.40
N TYR A 314 -5.44 27.99 -7.35
CA TYR A 314 -4.01 28.06 -7.66
C TYR A 314 -3.76 28.50 -9.11
N LYS A 315 -4.50 27.96 -10.08
CA LYS A 315 -4.39 28.32 -11.50
C LYS A 315 -4.76 29.76 -11.78
N ALA A 316 -5.74 30.30 -11.06
CA ALA A 316 -6.10 31.72 -11.15
C ALA A 316 -5.00 32.65 -10.61
N ALA A 317 -4.33 32.25 -9.53
CA ALA A 317 -3.28 33.04 -8.87
C ALA A 317 -1.89 32.88 -9.51
N PHE A 318 -1.56 31.68 -10.02
CA PHE A 318 -0.24 31.27 -10.50
C PHE A 318 -0.36 30.53 -11.86
N PRO A 319 -0.83 31.20 -12.93
CA PRO A 319 -1.16 30.54 -14.20
C PRO A 319 0.05 29.88 -14.88
N ALA A 320 1.24 30.49 -14.77
CA ALA A 320 2.46 29.93 -15.36
C ALA A 320 2.91 28.66 -14.62
N GLU A 321 2.93 28.69 -13.29
CA GLU A 321 3.29 27.52 -12.50
C GLU A 321 2.22 26.42 -12.57
N ALA A 322 0.94 26.76 -12.72
CA ALA A 322 -0.12 25.78 -12.93
C ALA A 322 0.03 25.06 -14.28
N ALA A 323 0.30 25.79 -15.36
CA ALA A 323 0.58 25.19 -16.67
C ALA A 323 1.82 24.29 -16.63
N GLU A 324 2.86 24.70 -15.90
CA GLU A 324 4.08 23.92 -15.72
C GLU A 324 3.86 22.66 -14.87
N PHE A 325 2.99 22.75 -13.85
CA PHE A 325 2.55 21.58 -13.08
C PHE A 325 1.79 20.59 -13.96
N GLU A 326 0.78 21.06 -14.70
CA GLU A 326 -0.02 20.23 -15.63
C GLU A 326 0.88 19.51 -16.65
N ARG A 327 1.81 20.25 -17.29
CA ARG A 327 2.78 19.70 -18.26
C ARG A 327 3.66 18.62 -17.65
N ARG A 328 4.19 18.85 -16.44
CA ARG A 328 5.08 17.88 -15.77
C ARG A 328 4.33 16.65 -15.29
N MET A 329 3.09 16.81 -14.84
CA MET A 329 2.24 15.68 -14.43
C MET A 329 1.74 14.85 -15.62
N SER A 330 1.60 15.44 -16.82
CA SER A 330 1.29 14.70 -18.06
C SER A 330 2.51 14.02 -18.69
N GLY A 331 3.73 14.31 -18.21
CA GLY A 331 4.97 13.75 -18.75
C GLY A 331 5.40 14.37 -20.08
N GLU A 332 4.82 15.51 -20.46
CA GLU A 332 5.16 16.21 -21.71
C GLU A 332 6.47 17.00 -21.57
N LEU A 333 7.31 17.02 -22.61
CA LEU A 333 8.51 17.86 -22.66
C LEU A 333 8.14 19.33 -23.00
N PRO A 334 9.02 20.30 -22.68
CA PRO A 334 8.83 21.67 -23.16
C PRO A 334 8.79 21.73 -24.69
N ALA A 335 7.93 22.59 -25.25
CA ALA A 335 7.74 22.68 -26.70
C ALA A 335 9.02 23.04 -27.48
N ASN A 336 9.97 23.73 -26.85
CA ASN A 336 11.26 24.11 -27.43
C ASN A 336 12.41 23.18 -27.03
N PHE A 337 12.13 22.01 -26.44
CA PHE A 337 13.16 21.10 -25.92
C PHE A 337 14.19 20.70 -26.99
N GLU A 338 13.75 20.27 -28.17
CA GLU A 338 14.64 19.86 -29.27
C GLU A 338 15.58 21.01 -29.68
N VAL A 339 15.04 22.22 -29.82
CA VAL A 339 15.81 23.41 -30.19
C VAL A 339 16.89 23.75 -29.15
N GLU A 340 16.57 23.66 -27.86
CA GLU A 340 17.55 23.93 -26.80
C GLU A 340 18.58 22.80 -26.66
N MET A 341 18.18 21.55 -26.90
CA MET A 341 19.08 20.40 -26.94
C MET A 341 20.10 20.53 -28.08
N ASP A 342 19.66 20.89 -29.29
CA ASP A 342 20.54 21.11 -30.44
C ASP A 342 21.56 22.23 -30.17
N LYS A 343 21.10 23.33 -29.56
CA LYS A 343 21.99 24.43 -29.13
C LYS A 343 23.01 23.98 -28.08
N TYR A 344 22.63 23.07 -27.17
CA TYR A 344 23.54 22.54 -26.16
C TYR A 344 24.60 21.64 -26.79
N ILE A 345 24.21 20.72 -27.67
CA ILE A 345 25.11 19.82 -28.40
C ILE A 345 26.09 20.60 -29.28
N ALA A 346 25.63 21.65 -29.98
CA ALA A 346 26.52 22.45 -30.84
C ALA A 346 27.61 23.24 -30.07
N LYS A 347 27.50 23.34 -28.74
CA LYS A 347 28.49 24.01 -27.88
C LYS A 347 29.56 23.05 -27.31
N THR A 348 29.32 21.75 -27.36
CA THR A 348 30.22 20.69 -26.87
C THR A 348 31.06 20.11 -27.99
#